data_AF-A0A961KYZ3-F1
#
_entry.id   AF-A0A961KYZ3-F1
#
_cell.length_a   1.000
_cell.length_b   1.000
_cell.length_c   1.000
_cell.angle_alpha   90.00
_cell.angle_beta   90.00
_cell.angle_gamma   90.00
#
_symmetry.space_group_name_H-M   'P 1'
#
loop_
_entity.id
_entity.type
_entity.pdbx_description
1 polymer ?
#
loop_
_entity_poly.entity_id
_entity_poly.type
_entity_poly.pdbx_seq_one_letter_code
_entity_poly.pdbx_strand_id
1 'polypeptide(L)'
;MATLVLAAAGSALGGAVGGSMAGLSSMVLGKALGATLGSMIDQKLMGLGSEPVETGRVDRFRVMGSSEGAALPRVFGRVRIAGQLIWSSRFLETVNSEDVGGKGGGGTTVREYSYSVSLAVALCEGEILSIGRIWADGQAMQQTGLTFRLHRGTEGQLPDPLISAIEGADEAPAYRGTAYVVFENLDLTPFGNRIPQFNVEVFRRPQPEHPRVPRSPAFDVRAVALVPGTGEYSLATEPVTFRRGKGDSVSLNVHNDRGVPDIEASLDQLEVELPNSKAVSMVVSWFGDDLRCGRCRILPKVEQKGEDGDPIRWAVSGVSRGGAEEVSWLEGRPVFGGTPADATVIQAIESLRARGQSVMFYPFILMDILAENGLRDPWTGAAHQPPVPWRGRITLDHAPGVAGSVDKTAAAGAEVAAFFGAASRSDFDGDGGTIRYDGPTEWSYRRFILHYAHLCARAGGVDAFCIGSELRGLTQIRDGATSYPVVEALRALAADVRAILGPATKIGYAADWSEYFGHQPQDGSGDVLFHL
;
A
#
# COMPACT_ATOMS: atom_id res chain seq x y z
N MET A 1 -33.82 12.86 -3.24
CA MET A 1 -32.67 13.82 -3.20
C MET A 1 -32.94 15.05 -4.07
N ALA A 2 -33.71 14.92 -5.16
CA ALA A 2 -34.13 16.04 -6.01
C ALA A 2 -34.93 17.10 -5.24
N THR A 3 -35.74 16.72 -4.24
CA THR A 3 -36.55 17.63 -3.42
C THR A 3 -35.71 18.64 -2.63
N LEU A 4 -34.59 18.20 -2.05
CA LEU A 4 -33.67 19.07 -1.30
C LEU A 4 -32.91 20.03 -2.24
N VAL A 5 -32.47 19.52 -3.40
CA VAL A 5 -31.72 20.30 -4.38
C VAL A 5 -32.61 21.33 -5.08
N LEU A 6 -33.84 20.96 -5.47
CA LEU A 6 -34.81 21.87 -6.10
C LEU A 6 -35.41 22.87 -5.11
N ALA A 7 -35.59 22.50 -3.84
CA ALA A 7 -35.96 23.45 -2.79
C ALA A 7 -34.85 24.46 -2.51
N ALA A 8 -33.58 24.02 -2.55
CA ALA A 8 -32.41 24.91 -2.44
C ALA A 8 -32.30 25.85 -3.65
N ALA A 9 -32.45 25.33 -4.88
CA ALA A 9 -32.44 26.15 -6.10
C ALA A 9 -33.61 27.14 -6.18
N GLY A 10 -34.82 26.74 -5.78
CA GLY A 10 -35.98 27.63 -5.68
C GLY A 10 -35.81 28.73 -4.62
N SER A 11 -35.11 28.42 -3.51
CA SER A 11 -34.77 29.41 -2.48
C SER A 11 -33.70 30.41 -2.94
N ALA A 12 -32.76 29.98 -3.80
CA ALA A 12 -31.71 30.83 -4.33
C ALA A 12 -32.22 31.80 -5.42
N LEU A 13 -33.14 31.35 -6.28
CA LEU A 13 -33.77 32.21 -7.29
C LEU A 13 -34.75 33.23 -6.69
N GLY A 14 -35.48 32.87 -5.62
CA GLY A 14 -36.35 33.81 -4.90
C GLY A 14 -35.58 34.90 -4.14
N GLY A 15 -34.33 34.66 -3.77
CA GLY A 15 -33.47 35.62 -3.07
C GLY A 15 -32.77 36.64 -3.97
N ALA A 16 -32.57 36.33 -5.26
CA ALA A 16 -31.74 37.15 -6.17
C ALA A 16 -32.51 38.24 -6.94
N VAL A 17 -33.85 38.24 -6.93
CA VAL A 17 -34.69 39.20 -7.71
C VAL A 17 -35.47 40.20 -6.82
N GLY A 18 -35.39 40.09 -5.50
CA GLY A 18 -36.15 40.92 -4.55
C GLY A 18 -35.27 41.59 -3.49
N GLY A 19 -34.23 42.31 -3.91
CA GLY A 19 -33.43 43.14 -3.00
C GLY A 19 -34.17 44.43 -2.64
N SER A 20 -34.33 44.68 -1.34
CA SER A 20 -34.84 45.91 -0.69
C SER A 20 -36.37 46.14 -0.68
N MET A 21 -36.93 46.11 0.53
CA MET A 21 -38.28 46.59 0.92
C MET A 21 -39.50 45.71 0.59
N ALA A 22 -39.52 44.44 1.04
CA ALA A 22 -40.72 43.71 1.51
C ALA A 22 -40.32 42.28 1.92
N GLY A 23 -40.02 42.09 3.20
CA GLY A 23 -39.57 40.81 3.75
C GLY A 23 -40.69 39.78 3.94
N LEU A 24 -40.28 38.50 3.90
CA LEU A 24 -40.91 37.29 4.45
C LEU A 24 -42.01 36.54 3.66
N SER A 25 -42.55 37.03 2.54
CA SER A 25 -43.62 36.31 1.81
C SER A 25 -43.19 35.56 0.54
N SER A 26 -42.06 35.89 -0.09
CA SER A 26 -41.61 35.28 -1.36
C SER A 26 -40.78 34.00 -1.19
N MET A 27 -40.12 33.81 -0.04
CA MET A 27 -39.28 32.64 0.25
C MET A 27 -40.11 31.38 0.55
N VAL A 28 -41.34 31.55 1.06
CA VAL A 28 -42.25 30.46 1.43
C VAL A 28 -42.98 29.90 0.19
N LEU A 29 -43.34 30.75 -0.77
CA LEU A 29 -43.99 30.33 -2.03
C LEU A 29 -43.03 29.56 -2.96
N GLY A 30 -41.75 29.95 -3.05
CA GLY A 30 -40.74 29.24 -3.84
C GLY A 30 -40.41 27.84 -3.29
N LYS A 31 -40.44 27.67 -1.96
CA LYS A 31 -40.21 26.38 -1.29
C LYS A 31 -41.36 25.39 -1.50
N ALA A 32 -42.60 25.89 -1.54
CA ALA A 32 -43.80 25.06 -1.71
C ALA A 32 -43.93 24.50 -3.14
N LEU A 33 -43.58 25.27 -4.17
CA LEU A 33 -43.59 24.80 -5.57
C LEU A 33 -42.42 23.84 -5.89
N GLY A 34 -41.24 24.06 -5.30
CA GLY A 34 -40.10 23.14 -5.47
C GLY A 34 -40.28 21.78 -4.78
N ALA A 35 -40.97 21.75 -3.63
CA ALA A 35 -41.23 20.51 -2.89
C ALA A 35 -42.31 19.62 -3.54
N THR A 36 -43.30 20.23 -4.22
CA THR A 36 -44.40 19.50 -4.89
C THR A 36 -43.95 18.85 -6.20
N LEU A 37 -43.08 19.50 -6.98
CA LEU A 37 -42.46 18.90 -8.17
C LEU A 37 -41.38 17.87 -7.83
N GLY A 38 -40.57 18.11 -6.78
CA GLY A 38 -39.56 17.17 -6.32
C GLY A 38 -40.14 15.86 -5.78
N SER A 39 -41.26 15.94 -5.06
CA SER A 39 -41.96 14.75 -4.55
C SER A 39 -42.61 13.90 -5.65
N MET A 40 -43.14 14.50 -6.71
CA MET A 40 -43.69 13.75 -7.85
C MET A 40 -42.63 12.98 -8.64
N ILE A 41 -41.38 13.49 -8.69
CA ILE A 41 -40.26 12.82 -9.36
C ILE A 41 -39.70 11.70 -8.46
N ASP A 42 -39.50 11.96 -7.16
CA ASP A 42 -39.05 10.94 -6.21
C ASP A 42 -40.12 9.80 -6.09
N GLN A 43 -41.42 10.11 -6.23
CA GLN A 43 -42.53 9.13 -6.24
C GLN A 43 -42.64 8.33 -7.55
N LYS A 44 -42.23 8.90 -8.69
CA LYS A 44 -42.12 8.15 -9.96
C LYS A 44 -40.86 7.28 -10.03
N LEU A 45 -39.78 7.65 -9.32
CA LEU A 45 -38.53 6.90 -9.30
C LEU A 45 -38.56 5.68 -8.35
N MET A 46 -39.35 5.75 -7.28
CA MET A 46 -39.42 4.70 -6.23
C MET A 46 -40.51 3.64 -6.44
N GLY A 47 -41.36 3.77 -7.48
CA GLY A 47 -42.42 2.81 -7.76
C GLY A 47 -43.55 2.78 -6.72
N LEU A 48 -44.71 2.24 -7.10
CA LEU A 48 -45.95 2.18 -6.31
C LEU A 48 -45.87 1.18 -5.14
N GLY A 49 -45.00 1.42 -4.15
CA GLY A 49 -44.83 0.50 -3.01
C GLY A 49 -44.50 1.20 -1.69
N SER A 50 -45.54 1.42 -0.87
CA SER A 50 -45.52 1.72 0.58
C SER A 50 -44.87 3.02 1.07
N GLU A 51 -45.40 3.56 2.18
CA GLU A 51 -44.89 4.77 2.83
C GLU A 51 -43.38 4.68 3.16
N PRO A 52 -42.63 5.78 3.07
CA PRO A 52 -41.23 5.80 3.45
C PRO A 52 -41.08 5.46 4.93
N VAL A 53 -40.50 4.30 5.23
CA VAL A 53 -39.99 3.99 6.57
C VAL A 53 -38.78 4.88 6.79
N GLU A 54 -38.77 5.68 7.86
CA GLU A 54 -37.58 6.43 8.28
C GLU A 54 -36.44 5.44 8.54
N THR A 55 -35.49 5.37 7.61
CA THR A 55 -34.29 4.52 7.70
C THR A 55 -33.05 5.39 7.55
N GLY A 56 -32.01 5.11 8.33
CA GLY A 56 -30.72 5.78 8.20
C GLY A 56 -30.65 7.20 8.77
N ARG A 57 -31.48 7.55 9.77
CA ARG A 57 -31.15 8.71 10.62
C ARG A 57 -29.75 8.47 11.17
N VAL A 58 -28.80 9.32 10.81
CA VAL A 58 -27.45 9.29 11.38
C VAL A 58 -27.63 9.57 12.86
N ASP A 59 -27.71 8.49 13.64
CA ASP A 59 -27.85 8.61 15.07
C ASP A 59 -26.64 9.34 15.62
N ARG A 60 -26.92 10.07 16.69
CA ARG A 60 -26.02 10.89 17.50
C ARG A 60 -24.69 10.17 17.76
N PHE A 61 -23.68 10.97 18.16
CA PHE A 61 -22.37 10.51 18.66
C PHE A 61 -22.32 9.01 19.00
N ARG A 62 -21.46 8.25 18.31
CA ARG A 62 -21.26 6.81 18.55
C ARG A 62 -20.67 6.61 19.95
N VAL A 63 -21.55 6.38 20.93
CA VAL A 63 -21.22 6.24 22.35
C VAL A 63 -21.41 4.77 22.74
N MET A 64 -20.40 4.21 23.40
CA MET A 64 -20.46 2.89 24.03
C MET A 64 -21.37 2.95 25.25
N GLY A 65 -22.32 2.02 25.32
CA GLY A 65 -23.19 1.83 26.48
C GLY A 65 -22.82 0.58 27.29
N SER A 66 -23.52 0.42 28.40
CA SER A 66 -23.48 -0.78 29.27
C SER A 66 -24.88 -1.24 29.70
N SER A 67 -25.92 -0.71 29.04
CA SER A 67 -27.32 -1.04 29.35
C SER A 67 -27.72 -2.40 28.79
N GLU A 68 -28.49 -3.15 29.57
CA GLU A 68 -29.22 -4.31 29.06
C GLU A 68 -30.34 -3.88 28.09
N GLY A 69 -30.60 -4.69 27.06
CA GLY A 69 -31.64 -4.42 26.05
C GLY A 69 -31.21 -3.53 24.87
N ALA A 70 -29.94 -3.11 24.81
CA ALA A 70 -29.40 -2.46 23.62
C ALA A 70 -29.39 -3.42 22.41
N ALA A 71 -29.72 -2.91 21.22
CA ALA A 71 -29.73 -3.72 20.01
C ALA A 71 -28.31 -4.13 19.60
N LEU A 72 -28.12 -5.39 19.21
CA LEU A 72 -26.84 -5.87 18.68
C LEU A 72 -26.70 -5.43 17.22
N PRO A 73 -25.68 -4.63 16.87
CA PRO A 73 -25.57 -4.08 15.51
C PRO A 73 -25.24 -5.15 14.47
N ARG A 74 -25.76 -4.96 13.24
CA ARG A 74 -25.37 -5.72 12.04
C ARG A 74 -24.61 -4.79 11.10
N VAL A 75 -23.39 -5.16 10.72
CA VAL A 75 -22.48 -4.33 9.90
C VAL A 75 -21.97 -5.10 8.69
N PHE A 76 -21.69 -4.38 7.60
CA PHE A 76 -21.11 -4.94 6.37
C PHE A 76 -20.03 -4.01 5.83
N GLY A 77 -18.92 -4.58 5.38
CA GLY A 77 -17.73 -3.85 4.92
C GLY A 77 -16.81 -3.45 6.07
N ARG A 78 -16.10 -2.33 5.87
CA ARG A 78 -15.20 -1.70 6.85
C ARG A 78 -15.96 -0.60 7.59
N VAL A 79 -16.31 -0.84 8.85
CA VAL A 79 -17.20 0.05 9.62
C VAL A 79 -16.60 0.34 10.99
N ARG A 80 -16.51 1.62 11.37
CA ARG A 80 -16.21 2.03 12.75
C ARG A 80 -17.47 1.91 13.59
N ILE A 81 -17.46 1.11 14.65
CA ILE A 81 -18.60 0.94 15.55
C ILE A 81 -18.23 1.27 16.99
N ALA A 82 -19.15 1.89 17.72
CA ALA A 82 -19.06 1.95 19.18
C ALA A 82 -19.55 0.60 19.70
N GLY A 83 -18.72 -0.06 20.50
CA GLY A 83 -19.11 -1.33 21.08
C GLY A 83 -20.07 -1.17 22.25
N GLN A 84 -20.48 -2.29 22.85
CA GLN A 84 -21.27 -2.35 24.07
C GLN A 84 -20.48 -3.12 25.13
N LEU A 85 -20.34 -2.59 26.34
CA LEU A 85 -19.70 -3.31 27.43
C LEU A 85 -20.60 -4.48 27.86
N ILE A 86 -20.07 -5.70 27.79
CA ILE A 86 -20.81 -6.95 28.13
C ILE A 86 -20.24 -7.67 29.34
N TRP A 87 -19.00 -7.39 29.72
CA TRP A 87 -18.37 -7.92 30.93
C TRP A 87 -17.24 -7.00 31.39
N SER A 88 -17.00 -6.95 32.70
CA SER A 88 -15.91 -6.20 33.33
C SER A 88 -15.47 -6.93 34.59
N SER A 89 -14.17 -7.05 34.81
CA SER A 89 -13.63 -7.38 36.12
C SER A 89 -13.87 -6.24 37.11
N ARG A 90 -13.56 -6.47 38.39
CA ARG A 90 -13.38 -5.37 39.35
C ARG A 90 -12.13 -4.57 38.96
N PHE A 91 -12.11 -3.29 39.33
CA PHE A 91 -10.92 -2.45 39.21
C PHE A 91 -9.81 -2.98 40.11
N LEU A 92 -8.60 -3.08 39.57
CA LEU A 92 -7.38 -3.41 40.31
C LEU A 92 -6.62 -2.11 40.59
N GLU A 93 -6.53 -1.74 41.87
CA GLU A 93 -5.82 -0.56 42.35
C GLU A 93 -4.34 -0.87 42.58
N THR A 94 -3.46 -0.02 42.07
CA THR A 94 -2.02 -0.03 42.38
C THR A 94 -1.65 1.28 43.06
N VAL A 95 -0.92 1.18 44.18
CA VAL A 95 -0.50 2.34 44.98
C VAL A 95 1.01 2.46 44.96
N ASN A 96 1.52 3.51 44.32
CA ASN A 96 2.94 3.86 44.36
C ASN A 96 3.15 4.93 45.44
N SER A 97 4.08 4.70 46.38
CA SER A 97 4.40 5.65 47.45
C SER A 97 5.85 6.13 47.30
N GLU A 98 6.05 7.43 47.19
CA GLU A 98 7.37 8.06 47.20
C GLU A 98 7.51 9.04 48.37
N ASP A 99 8.58 8.91 49.13
CA ASP A 99 8.93 9.87 50.18
C ASP A 99 9.72 11.03 49.58
N VAL A 100 9.07 12.18 49.43
CA VAL A 100 9.70 13.39 48.89
C VAL A 100 10.29 14.21 50.04
N GLY A 101 11.61 14.37 50.02
CA GLY A 101 12.35 15.12 51.03
C GLY A 101 12.26 16.64 50.84
N GLY A 102 11.76 17.37 51.86
CA GLY A 102 11.79 18.83 51.90
C GLY A 102 13.11 19.38 52.47
N LYS A 103 13.59 20.51 51.95
CA LYS A 103 14.68 21.32 52.54
C LYS A 103 14.20 21.90 53.89
N GLY A 104 14.27 21.09 54.94
CA GLY A 104 13.73 21.41 56.27
C GLY A 104 13.45 20.22 57.20
N GLY A 105 13.71 18.97 56.77
CA GLY A 105 13.70 17.81 57.67
C GLY A 105 12.35 17.12 57.88
N GLY A 106 11.29 17.52 57.18
CA GLY A 106 10.04 16.76 57.09
C GLY A 106 9.92 16.09 55.72
N GLY A 107 9.91 14.76 55.67
CA GLY A 107 9.54 14.01 54.47
C GLY A 107 8.02 13.98 54.31
N THR A 108 7.51 14.17 53.10
CA THR A 108 6.08 13.97 52.77
C THR A 108 5.96 12.76 51.88
N THR A 109 5.21 11.74 52.32
CA THR A 109 4.88 10.57 51.49
C THR A 109 3.81 10.98 50.48
N VAL A 110 4.16 10.98 49.20
CA VAL A 110 3.22 11.16 48.07
C VAL A 110 2.73 9.78 47.65
N ARG A 111 1.41 9.59 47.60
CA ARG A 111 0.77 8.36 47.11
C ARG A 111 0.11 8.62 45.76
N GLU A 112 0.50 7.87 44.75
CA GLU A 112 -0.09 7.85 43.43
C GLU A 112 -0.94 6.58 43.27
N TYR A 113 -2.19 6.75 42.83
CA TYR A 113 -3.13 5.66 42.61
C TYR A 113 -3.35 5.48 41.10
N SER A 114 -3.08 4.28 40.60
CA SER A 114 -3.43 3.86 39.25
C SER A 114 -4.40 2.69 39.29
N TYR A 115 -5.23 2.58 38.26
CA TYR A 115 -6.25 1.54 38.16
C TYR A 115 -6.11 0.80 36.85
N SER A 116 -6.28 -0.51 36.89
CA SER A 116 -6.45 -1.34 35.70
C SER A 116 -7.73 -2.15 35.77
N VAL A 117 -8.24 -2.54 34.60
CA VAL A 117 -9.45 -3.36 34.51
C VAL A 117 -9.38 -4.28 33.30
N SER A 118 -9.96 -5.47 33.42
CA SER A 118 -10.22 -6.33 32.27
C SER A 118 -11.66 -6.17 31.83
N LEU A 119 -11.92 -6.02 30.54
CA LEU A 119 -13.27 -5.72 30.04
C LEU A 119 -13.53 -6.39 28.69
N ALA A 120 -14.80 -6.71 28.42
CA ALA A 120 -15.25 -7.26 27.15
C ALA A 120 -16.25 -6.32 26.47
N VAL A 121 -15.99 -6.01 25.21
CA VAL A 121 -16.79 -5.08 24.40
C VAL A 121 -17.37 -5.83 23.19
N ALA A 122 -18.68 -6.00 23.16
CA ALA A 122 -19.42 -6.50 22.00
C ALA A 122 -19.39 -5.49 20.86
N LEU A 123 -19.19 -5.95 19.63
CA LEU A 123 -19.05 -5.10 18.45
C LEU A 123 -20.25 -5.21 17.52
N CYS A 124 -20.57 -6.42 17.10
CA CYS A 124 -21.68 -6.70 16.20
C CYS A 124 -22.06 -8.19 16.26
N GLU A 125 -23.25 -8.51 15.75
CA GLU A 125 -23.63 -9.91 15.51
C GLU A 125 -22.85 -10.53 14.35
N GLY A 126 -22.78 -11.85 14.36
CA GLY A 126 -22.20 -12.69 13.32
C GLY A 126 -20.69 -12.65 13.23
N GLU A 127 -20.17 -13.55 12.38
CA GLU A 127 -18.74 -13.68 12.13
C GLU A 127 -18.18 -12.46 11.40
N ILE A 128 -17.13 -11.86 11.97
CA ILE A 128 -16.29 -10.83 11.35
C ILE A 128 -14.97 -11.44 10.85
N LEU A 129 -14.32 -10.76 9.90
CA LEU A 129 -13.00 -11.15 9.43
C LEU A 129 -11.90 -10.78 10.44
N SER A 130 -11.92 -9.52 10.86
CA SER A 130 -10.88 -8.91 11.70
C SER A 130 -11.35 -7.55 12.21
N ILE A 131 -10.52 -6.96 13.07
CA ILE A 131 -10.61 -5.57 13.46
C ILE A 131 -9.38 -4.79 12.97
N GLY A 132 -9.56 -3.49 12.79
CA GLY A 132 -8.50 -2.54 12.43
C GLY A 132 -8.15 -1.65 13.61
N ARG A 133 -8.26 -0.34 13.39
CA ARG A 133 -7.94 0.67 14.40
C ARG A 133 -8.91 0.62 15.58
N ILE A 134 -8.39 0.93 16.76
CA ILE A 134 -9.15 1.08 18.00
C ILE A 134 -9.00 2.53 18.45
N TRP A 135 -10.11 3.17 18.80
CA TRP A 135 -10.10 4.50 19.38
C TRP A 135 -10.66 4.46 20.79
N ALA A 136 -10.01 5.18 21.70
CA ALA A 136 -10.46 5.43 23.06
C ALA A 136 -10.71 6.93 23.22
N ASP A 137 -11.93 7.32 23.64
CA ASP A 137 -12.36 8.72 23.78
C ASP A 137 -12.12 9.58 22.52
N GLY A 138 -12.23 8.96 21.34
CA GLY A 138 -12.07 9.61 20.05
C GLY A 138 -10.63 9.65 19.52
N GLN A 139 -9.63 9.36 20.34
CA GLN A 139 -8.22 9.30 19.92
C GLN A 139 -7.82 7.89 19.50
N ALA A 140 -6.99 7.77 18.45
CA ALA A 140 -6.47 6.48 18.02
C ALA A 140 -5.54 5.93 19.10
N MET A 141 -5.76 4.69 19.50
CA MET A 141 -4.99 4.03 20.54
C MET A 141 -3.93 3.15 19.87
N GLN A 142 -2.67 3.29 20.30
CA GLN A 142 -1.63 2.37 19.87
C GLN A 142 -1.94 0.97 20.41
N GLN A 143 -1.87 -0.04 19.55
CA GLN A 143 -2.14 -1.42 19.94
C GLN A 143 -0.89 -2.11 20.51
N THR A 144 0.29 -1.53 20.31
CA THR A 144 1.54 -2.01 20.91
C THR A 144 1.44 -1.97 22.42
N GLY A 145 1.76 -3.09 23.08
CA GLY A 145 1.68 -3.22 24.54
C GLY A 145 0.26 -3.42 25.09
N LEU A 146 -0.78 -3.36 24.23
CA LEU A 146 -2.14 -3.68 24.61
C LEU A 146 -2.37 -5.19 24.53
N THR A 147 -2.76 -5.80 25.65
CA THR A 147 -3.19 -7.21 25.66
C THR A 147 -4.68 -7.28 25.37
N PHE A 148 -5.05 -7.73 24.18
CA PHE A 148 -6.45 -7.98 23.83
C PHE A 148 -6.64 -9.28 23.04
N ARG A 149 -7.85 -9.82 23.10
CA ARG A 149 -8.28 -11.00 22.33
C ARG A 149 -9.54 -10.67 21.55
N LEU A 150 -9.51 -10.96 20.26
CA LEU A 150 -10.68 -10.87 19.40
C LEU A 150 -11.39 -12.22 19.32
N HIS A 151 -12.68 -12.22 19.69
CA HIS A 151 -13.61 -13.30 19.38
C HIS A 151 -14.43 -12.89 18.16
N ARG A 152 -14.35 -13.69 17.09
CA ARG A 152 -14.86 -13.29 15.77
C ARG A 152 -16.38 -13.35 15.64
N GLY A 153 -17.10 -13.91 16.60
CA GLY A 153 -18.55 -14.07 16.53
C GLY A 153 -19.00 -15.33 15.79
N THR A 154 -18.19 -16.38 15.80
CA THR A 154 -18.59 -17.68 15.24
C THR A 154 -19.56 -18.39 16.18
N GLU A 155 -20.42 -19.25 15.64
CA GLU A 155 -21.31 -20.08 16.46
C GLU A 155 -20.56 -21.14 17.29
N GLY A 156 -19.34 -21.50 16.85
CA GLY A 156 -18.50 -22.50 17.53
C GLY A 156 -17.54 -21.93 18.58
N GLN A 157 -17.48 -20.62 18.76
CA GLN A 157 -16.49 -20.03 19.68
C GLN A 157 -16.72 -20.46 21.13
N LEU A 158 -15.62 -20.60 21.87
CA LEU A 158 -15.60 -20.97 23.28
C LEU A 158 -15.55 -19.72 24.17
N PRO A 159 -15.89 -19.85 25.47
CA PRO A 159 -15.69 -18.77 26.44
C PRO A 159 -14.26 -18.21 26.43
N ASP A 160 -14.12 -16.91 26.68
CA ASP A 160 -12.80 -16.31 26.80
C ASP A 160 -12.04 -16.91 28.01
N PRO A 161 -10.76 -17.27 27.87
CA PRO A 161 -10.00 -17.87 28.95
C PRO A 161 -9.87 -16.99 30.20
N LEU A 162 -9.76 -15.66 30.05
CA LEU A 162 -9.65 -14.75 31.20
C LEU A 162 -10.98 -14.62 31.93
N ILE A 163 -12.08 -14.49 31.19
CA ILE A 163 -13.42 -14.47 31.77
C ILE A 163 -13.68 -15.80 32.49
N SER A 164 -13.31 -16.93 31.88
CA SER A 164 -13.43 -18.26 32.49
C SER A 164 -12.59 -18.43 33.75
N ALA A 165 -11.40 -17.84 33.79
CA ALA A 165 -10.55 -17.89 34.98
C ALA A 165 -11.11 -17.07 36.14
N ILE A 166 -11.84 -15.98 35.86
CA ILE A 166 -12.40 -15.09 36.88
C ILE A 166 -13.77 -15.56 37.35
N GLU A 167 -14.68 -15.89 36.42
CA GLU A 167 -16.06 -16.25 36.73
C GLU A 167 -16.24 -17.75 36.98
N GLY A 168 -15.31 -18.58 36.50
CA GLY A 168 -15.40 -20.04 36.51
C GLY A 168 -15.83 -20.60 35.15
N ALA A 169 -15.33 -21.80 34.82
CA ALA A 169 -15.53 -22.40 33.50
C ALA A 169 -17.00 -22.71 33.15
N ASP A 170 -17.83 -22.99 34.15
CA ASP A 170 -19.25 -23.32 33.97
C ASP A 170 -20.14 -22.07 33.86
N GLU A 171 -19.65 -20.92 34.35
CA GLU A 171 -20.42 -19.66 34.41
C GLU A 171 -20.00 -18.67 33.31
N ALA A 172 -18.82 -18.86 32.70
CA ALA A 172 -18.32 -17.96 31.68
C ALA A 172 -19.08 -18.08 30.34
N PRO A 173 -19.71 -16.99 29.87
CA PRO A 173 -20.44 -17.02 28.61
C PRO A 173 -19.49 -17.08 27.40
N ALA A 174 -19.89 -17.87 26.39
CA ALA A 174 -19.19 -17.96 25.10
C ALA A 174 -19.57 -16.86 24.10
N TYR A 175 -20.65 -16.12 24.37
CA TYR A 175 -21.22 -15.08 23.50
C TYR A 175 -21.30 -15.50 22.02
N ARG A 176 -21.73 -16.73 21.74
CA ARG A 176 -21.80 -17.29 20.37
C ARG A 176 -22.64 -16.39 19.45
N GLY A 177 -22.20 -16.27 18.20
CA GLY A 177 -22.84 -15.37 17.23
C GLY A 177 -22.61 -13.88 17.50
N THR A 178 -21.79 -13.51 18.50
CA THR A 178 -21.43 -12.11 18.77
C THR A 178 -19.92 -11.93 18.66
N ALA A 179 -19.49 -11.00 17.81
CA ALA A 179 -18.10 -10.58 17.74
C ALA A 179 -17.82 -9.62 18.90
N TYR A 180 -16.79 -9.90 19.69
CA TYR A 180 -16.41 -9.08 20.84
C TYR A 180 -14.89 -9.08 21.05
N VAL A 181 -14.40 -8.03 21.70
CA VAL A 181 -12.99 -7.88 22.07
C VAL A 181 -12.87 -7.88 23.58
N VAL A 182 -11.95 -8.68 24.11
CA VAL A 182 -11.57 -8.67 25.53
C VAL A 182 -10.25 -7.92 25.66
N PHE A 183 -10.23 -6.85 26.44
CA PHE A 183 -9.01 -6.18 26.87
C PHE A 183 -8.62 -6.71 28.25
N GLU A 184 -7.35 -7.05 28.43
CA GLU A 184 -6.82 -7.60 29.67
C GLU A 184 -5.95 -6.57 30.38
N ASN A 185 -6.23 -6.33 31.65
CA ASN A 185 -5.48 -5.41 32.53
C ASN A 185 -5.22 -4.04 31.87
N LEU A 186 -6.22 -3.47 31.22
CA LEU A 186 -6.14 -2.16 30.59
C LEU A 186 -5.82 -1.10 31.63
N ASP A 187 -4.71 -0.38 31.45
CA ASP A 187 -4.35 0.77 32.27
C ASP A 187 -5.32 1.93 32.01
N LEU A 188 -5.96 2.40 33.08
CA LEU A 188 -6.93 3.50 33.02
C LEU A 188 -6.31 4.86 33.33
N THR A 189 -5.04 4.90 33.74
CA THR A 189 -4.32 6.14 34.07
C THR A 189 -4.36 7.15 32.91
N PRO A 190 -4.11 6.76 31.65
CA PRO A 190 -4.20 7.70 30.51
C PRO A 190 -5.61 8.23 30.25
N PHE A 191 -6.63 7.54 30.78
CA PHE A 191 -8.05 7.85 30.58
C PHE A 191 -8.68 8.53 31.80
N GLY A 192 -7.86 9.02 32.74
CA GLY A 192 -8.34 9.67 33.96
C GLY A 192 -8.99 8.70 34.94
N ASN A 193 -8.49 7.47 35.01
CA ASN A 193 -8.96 6.40 35.90
C ASN A 193 -10.44 6.03 35.71
N ARG A 194 -10.95 6.17 34.48
CA ARG A 194 -12.27 5.68 34.07
C ARG A 194 -12.15 4.80 32.83
N ILE A 195 -13.16 3.96 32.62
CA ILE A 195 -13.29 3.22 31.36
C ILE A 195 -13.53 4.22 30.22
N PRO A 196 -12.68 4.23 29.17
CA PRO A 196 -12.84 5.13 28.04
C PRO A 196 -13.93 4.64 27.07
N GLN A 197 -14.38 5.53 26.21
CA GLN A 197 -15.35 5.23 25.15
C GLN A 197 -14.65 4.56 23.97
N PHE A 198 -14.88 3.26 23.79
CA PHE A 198 -14.27 2.50 22.70
C PHE A 198 -15.05 2.62 21.39
N ASN A 199 -14.32 2.91 20.33
CA ASN A 199 -14.77 2.65 18.97
C ASN A 199 -13.78 1.70 18.30
N VAL A 200 -14.27 0.76 17.51
CA VAL A 200 -13.44 -0.24 16.83
C VAL A 200 -13.78 -0.27 15.35
N GLU A 201 -12.76 -0.33 14.51
CA GLU A 201 -12.92 -0.58 13.09
C GLU A 201 -13.12 -2.08 12.87
N VAL A 202 -14.26 -2.47 12.28
CA VAL A 202 -14.66 -3.86 12.06
C VAL A 202 -14.71 -4.13 10.56
N PHE A 203 -14.13 -5.27 10.16
CA PHE A 203 -14.19 -5.79 8.80
C PHE A 203 -15.11 -7.00 8.79
N ARG A 204 -16.32 -6.84 8.24
CA ARG A 204 -17.30 -7.93 8.13
C ARG A 204 -17.75 -8.10 6.68
N ARG A 205 -17.60 -9.30 6.13
CA ARG A 205 -18.20 -9.63 4.83
C ARG A 205 -19.69 -9.95 4.99
N PRO A 206 -20.50 -9.70 3.95
CA PRO A 206 -21.81 -10.31 3.87
C PRO A 206 -21.67 -11.83 3.93
N GLN A 207 -22.38 -12.47 4.87
CA GLN A 207 -22.43 -13.92 4.93
C GLN A 207 -23.32 -14.43 3.78
N PRO A 208 -22.94 -15.55 3.12
CA PRO A 208 -23.68 -16.12 2.00
C PRO A 208 -24.94 -16.87 2.50
N GLU A 209 -25.79 -16.20 3.26
CA GLU A 209 -26.99 -16.80 3.85
C GLU A 209 -28.16 -16.87 2.86
N HIS A 210 -28.10 -16.10 1.78
CA HIS A 210 -29.16 -16.02 0.78
C HIS A 210 -28.62 -16.27 -0.64
N PRO A 211 -29.27 -17.14 -1.44
CA PRO A 211 -28.92 -17.39 -2.84
C PRO A 211 -28.87 -16.15 -3.77
N ARG A 212 -29.40 -15.01 -3.33
CA ARG A 212 -29.39 -13.74 -4.07
C ARG A 212 -28.19 -12.85 -3.73
N VAL A 213 -27.44 -13.18 -2.68
CA VAL A 213 -26.20 -12.46 -2.34
C VAL A 213 -25.11 -13.02 -3.26
N PRO A 214 -24.59 -12.23 -4.21
CA PRO A 214 -23.52 -12.69 -5.08
C PRO A 214 -22.28 -12.99 -4.24
N ARG A 215 -21.48 -13.97 -4.70
CA ARG A 215 -20.18 -14.27 -4.10
C ARG A 215 -19.33 -13.00 -4.05
N SER A 216 -18.66 -12.76 -2.92
CA SER A 216 -17.74 -11.63 -2.80
C SER A 216 -16.60 -11.75 -3.82
N PRO A 217 -16.29 -10.69 -4.58
CA PRO A 217 -15.14 -10.67 -5.50
C PRO A 217 -13.80 -10.96 -4.81
N ALA A 218 -13.70 -10.75 -3.50
CA ALA A 218 -12.53 -11.09 -2.70
C ALA A 218 -12.11 -12.56 -2.81
N PHE A 219 -13.06 -13.47 -3.12
CA PHE A 219 -12.75 -14.88 -3.35
C PHE A 219 -12.25 -15.18 -4.76
N ASP A 220 -12.42 -14.25 -5.70
CA ASP A 220 -12.01 -14.42 -7.09
C ASP A 220 -10.62 -13.83 -7.35
N VAL A 221 -10.16 -12.92 -6.48
CA VAL A 221 -8.78 -12.41 -6.50
C VAL A 221 -7.80 -13.54 -6.14
N ARG A 222 -6.90 -13.86 -7.08
CA ARG A 222 -5.87 -14.90 -6.94
C ARG A 222 -4.47 -14.36 -6.75
N ALA A 223 -4.25 -13.11 -7.13
CA ALA A 223 -2.95 -12.46 -7.05
C ALA A 223 -3.11 -10.94 -6.89
N VAL A 224 -2.08 -10.31 -6.34
CA VAL A 224 -1.98 -8.84 -6.22
C VAL A 224 -0.62 -8.35 -6.71
N ALA A 225 -0.55 -7.10 -7.15
CA ALA A 225 0.72 -6.42 -7.39
C ALA A 225 1.09 -5.57 -6.16
N LEU A 226 2.30 -5.78 -5.63
CA LEU A 226 2.85 -4.98 -4.55
C LEU A 226 3.56 -3.76 -5.14
N VAL A 227 2.93 -2.60 -5.00
CA VAL A 227 3.34 -1.30 -5.55
C VAL A 227 3.38 -0.26 -4.41
N PRO A 228 4.19 0.82 -4.49
CA PRO A 228 4.79 1.44 -5.68
C PRO A 228 6.10 0.81 -6.19
N GLY A 229 6.73 -0.09 -5.42
CA GLY A 229 8.03 -0.68 -5.76
C GLY A 229 9.23 0.25 -5.54
N THR A 230 9.02 1.31 -4.75
CA THR A 230 9.99 2.27 -4.24
C THR A 230 9.76 2.49 -2.75
N GLY A 231 10.73 3.11 -2.08
CA GLY A 231 10.79 3.30 -0.63
C GLY A 231 11.91 2.43 -0.07
N GLU A 232 12.99 3.07 0.34
CA GLU A 232 14.28 2.45 0.72
C GLU A 232 14.16 1.30 1.73
N TYR A 233 13.21 1.40 2.66
CA TYR A 233 12.95 0.41 3.71
C TYR A 233 11.50 -0.08 3.75
N SER A 234 10.72 0.23 2.72
CA SER A 234 9.28 -0.10 2.66
C SER A 234 9.00 -1.61 2.69
N LEU A 235 9.97 -2.41 2.25
CA LEU A 235 9.91 -3.87 2.20
C LEU A 235 10.46 -4.56 3.45
N ALA A 236 11.01 -3.80 4.42
CA ALA A 236 11.60 -4.37 5.62
C ALA A 236 10.53 -4.98 6.52
N THR A 237 10.78 -6.19 7.01
CA THR A 237 9.89 -6.96 7.90
C THR A 237 10.23 -6.76 9.37
N GLU A 238 11.18 -5.89 9.67
CA GLU A 238 11.53 -5.41 11.01
C GLU A 238 11.49 -3.87 11.06
N PRO A 239 11.27 -3.25 12.24
CA PRO A 239 11.28 -1.80 12.35
C PRO A 239 12.64 -1.21 11.99
N VAL A 240 12.66 -0.24 11.07
CA VAL A 240 13.86 0.52 10.72
C VAL A 240 13.69 1.96 11.16
N THR A 241 14.73 2.54 11.74
CA THR A 241 14.73 3.92 12.22
C THR A 241 15.94 4.71 11.75
N PHE A 242 15.80 6.03 11.64
CA PHE A 242 16.93 6.94 11.73
C PHE A 242 17.19 7.28 13.19
N ARG A 243 18.43 7.08 13.65
CA ARG A 243 18.88 7.47 15.00
C ARG A 243 19.56 8.83 14.95
N ARG A 244 18.89 9.87 15.43
CA ARG A 244 19.39 11.26 15.41
C ARG A 244 20.08 11.70 16.71
N GLY A 245 20.09 10.84 17.72
CA GLY A 245 20.75 11.10 19.00
C GLY A 245 20.09 10.33 20.14
N LYS A 246 20.41 10.71 21.38
CA LYS A 246 19.80 10.09 22.56
C LYS A 246 18.31 10.44 22.64
N GLY A 247 17.45 9.45 22.43
CA GLY A 247 16.00 9.59 22.56
C GLY A 247 15.30 10.21 21.35
N ASP A 248 16.03 10.53 20.27
CA ASP A 248 15.45 11.00 19.01
C ASP A 248 15.64 9.93 17.92
N SER A 249 14.53 9.27 17.58
CA SER A 249 14.47 8.28 16.52
C SER A 249 13.22 8.46 15.68
N VAL A 250 13.37 8.41 14.36
CA VAL A 250 12.26 8.48 13.40
C VAL A 250 12.09 7.10 12.76
N SER A 251 10.87 6.55 12.81
CA SER A 251 10.58 5.29 12.12
C SER A 251 10.43 5.51 10.62
N LEU A 252 10.94 4.56 9.83
CA LEU A 252 10.95 4.61 8.37
C LEU A 252 9.91 3.68 7.73
N ASN A 253 9.36 2.73 8.49
CA ASN A 253 8.45 1.70 7.97
C ASN A 253 7.40 1.25 8.98
N VAL A 254 7.13 2.02 10.04
CA VAL A 254 6.06 1.76 11.01
C VAL A 254 5.16 2.99 11.07
N HIS A 255 4.18 3.06 10.17
CA HIS A 255 3.23 4.18 10.05
C HIS A 255 1.79 3.75 10.33
N ASN A 256 1.61 2.68 11.10
CA ASN A 256 0.31 2.10 11.43
C ASN A 256 0.11 1.97 12.95
N ASP A 257 -1.16 1.94 13.36
CA ASP A 257 -1.55 1.90 14.78
C ASP A 257 -1.23 0.54 15.46
N ARG A 258 -0.81 -0.47 14.70
CA ARG A 258 -0.39 -1.78 15.23
C ARG A 258 1.07 -1.77 15.69
N GLY A 259 1.86 -0.76 15.31
CA GLY A 259 3.26 -0.65 15.69
C GLY A 259 4.17 -1.73 15.12
N VAL A 260 3.77 -2.34 14.01
CA VAL A 260 4.56 -3.33 13.26
C VAL A 260 4.99 -2.77 11.91
N PRO A 261 5.98 -3.35 11.23
CA PRO A 261 6.35 -2.93 9.88
C PRO A 261 5.17 -2.90 8.91
N ASP A 262 5.10 -1.87 8.07
CA ASP A 262 3.96 -1.59 7.20
C ASP A 262 3.70 -2.74 6.21
N ILE A 263 4.76 -3.43 5.74
CA ILE A 263 4.61 -4.61 4.89
C ILE A 263 3.94 -5.77 5.64
N GLU A 264 4.33 -6.04 6.89
CA GLU A 264 3.74 -7.11 7.70
C GLU A 264 2.27 -6.84 7.98
N ALA A 265 1.93 -5.60 8.35
CA ALA A 265 0.54 -5.19 8.54
C ALA A 265 -0.30 -5.38 7.26
N SER A 266 0.28 -5.07 6.10
CA SER A 266 -0.38 -5.18 4.79
C SER A 266 -0.55 -6.64 4.36
N LEU A 267 0.45 -7.50 4.60
CA LEU A 267 0.38 -8.94 4.29
C LEU A 267 -0.62 -9.67 5.20
N ASP A 268 -0.67 -9.33 6.49
CA ASP A 268 -1.70 -9.84 7.39
C ASP A 268 -3.10 -9.47 6.91
N GLN A 269 -3.27 -8.22 6.45
CA GLN A 269 -4.54 -7.76 5.90
C GLN A 269 -4.89 -8.51 4.61
N LEU A 270 -3.90 -8.73 3.72
CA LEU A 270 -4.08 -9.49 2.48
C LEU A 270 -4.61 -10.90 2.74
N GLU A 271 -4.03 -11.63 3.70
CA GLU A 271 -4.43 -13.01 4.00
C GLU A 271 -5.85 -13.11 4.55
N VAL A 272 -6.25 -12.14 5.37
CA VAL A 272 -7.60 -12.05 5.93
C VAL A 272 -8.62 -11.63 4.86
N GLU A 273 -8.30 -10.59 4.10
CA GLU A 273 -9.24 -9.96 3.18
C GLU A 273 -9.31 -10.63 1.80
N LEU A 274 -8.29 -11.37 1.38
CA LEU A 274 -8.23 -12.06 0.09
C LEU A 274 -7.72 -13.50 0.29
N PRO A 275 -8.52 -14.39 0.90
CA PRO A 275 -8.07 -15.73 1.34
C PRO A 275 -7.61 -16.63 0.18
N ASN A 276 -8.05 -16.32 -1.04
CA ASN A 276 -7.70 -17.04 -2.27
C ASN A 276 -6.53 -16.41 -3.03
N SER A 277 -5.98 -15.29 -2.55
CA SER A 277 -4.77 -14.69 -3.10
C SER A 277 -3.57 -15.53 -2.68
N LYS A 278 -2.91 -16.14 -3.67
CA LYS A 278 -1.77 -17.05 -3.49
C LYS A 278 -0.55 -16.64 -4.31
N ALA A 279 -0.58 -15.46 -4.94
CA ALA A 279 0.56 -14.93 -5.65
C ALA A 279 0.70 -13.41 -5.46
N VAL A 280 1.94 -12.94 -5.42
CA VAL A 280 2.27 -11.52 -5.34
C VAL A 280 3.28 -11.18 -6.43
N SER A 281 2.95 -10.17 -7.25
CA SER A 281 3.90 -9.53 -8.15
C SER A 281 4.63 -8.43 -7.38
N MET A 282 5.86 -8.71 -6.98
CA MET A 282 6.68 -7.80 -6.18
C MET A 282 7.49 -6.88 -7.08
N VAL A 283 7.10 -5.61 -7.14
CA VAL A 283 7.75 -4.59 -7.99
C VAL A 283 8.92 -3.96 -7.23
N VAL A 284 10.09 -3.86 -7.86
CA VAL A 284 11.27 -3.20 -7.24
C VAL A 284 12.00 -2.35 -8.29
N SER A 285 12.18 -1.06 -8.01
CA SER A 285 12.53 -0.07 -9.04
C SER A 285 13.97 0.46 -8.96
N TRP A 286 14.64 0.54 -10.10
CA TRP A 286 15.79 1.43 -10.34
C TRP A 286 15.38 2.60 -11.23
N PHE A 287 16.29 3.55 -11.43
CA PHE A 287 16.00 4.80 -12.12
C PHE A 287 16.74 4.92 -13.44
N GLY A 288 16.00 5.23 -14.50
CA GLY A 288 16.52 5.64 -15.80
C GLY A 288 16.62 7.17 -15.88
N ASP A 289 17.64 7.70 -16.54
CA ASP A 289 17.91 9.15 -16.57
C ASP A 289 17.91 9.78 -17.98
N ASP A 290 17.71 9.00 -19.04
CA ASP A 290 17.63 9.49 -20.42
C ASP A 290 16.73 8.58 -21.27
N LEU A 291 15.95 9.14 -22.20
CA LEU A 291 15.17 8.37 -23.18
C LEU A 291 16.02 7.83 -24.34
N ARG A 292 17.28 8.22 -24.47
CA ARG A 292 18.19 7.74 -25.53
C ARG A 292 18.99 6.57 -25.02
N CYS A 293 18.78 5.38 -25.56
CA CYS A 293 19.27 4.12 -25.02
C CYS A 293 20.80 4.08 -24.94
N GLY A 294 21.50 4.65 -25.92
CA GLY A 294 22.97 4.75 -25.89
C GLY A 294 23.54 5.69 -24.81
N ARG A 295 22.69 6.47 -24.12
CA ARG A 295 23.06 7.41 -23.05
C ARG A 295 22.35 7.14 -21.72
N CYS A 296 21.27 6.37 -21.75
CA CYS A 296 20.45 6.03 -20.59
C CYS A 296 21.24 5.16 -19.61
N ARG A 297 21.37 5.65 -18.38
CA ARG A 297 21.91 4.89 -17.26
C ARG A 297 20.76 4.35 -16.43
N ILE A 298 20.90 3.11 -15.94
CA ILE A 298 19.95 2.50 -15.01
C ILE A 298 20.68 2.21 -13.71
N LEU A 299 20.31 2.92 -12.64
CA LEU A 299 21.00 2.88 -11.36
C LEU A 299 20.04 2.95 -10.17
N PRO A 300 20.42 2.40 -9.00
CA PRO A 300 19.67 2.63 -7.77
C PRO A 300 19.89 4.05 -7.28
N LYS A 301 18.87 4.63 -6.65
CA LYS A 301 18.95 5.97 -6.07
C LYS A 301 18.37 6.01 -4.66
N VAL A 302 18.79 7.01 -3.89
CA VAL A 302 18.33 7.28 -2.53
C VAL A 302 17.55 8.59 -2.47
N GLU A 303 16.70 8.76 -1.46
CA GLU A 303 16.01 10.02 -1.19
C GLU A 303 16.96 11.06 -0.61
N GLN A 304 17.91 10.61 0.22
CA GLN A 304 18.88 11.46 0.90
C GLN A 304 20.15 10.68 1.28
N LYS A 305 21.24 11.41 1.57
CA LYS A 305 22.55 10.82 1.93
C LYS A 305 23.02 11.01 3.37
N GLY A 306 22.37 11.87 4.15
CA GLY A 306 22.84 12.31 5.47
C GLY A 306 22.61 11.30 6.61
N GLU A 307 21.57 10.48 6.53
CA GLU A 307 21.16 9.54 7.58
C GLU A 307 20.98 8.14 7.00
N ASP A 308 21.26 7.09 7.78
CA ASP A 308 21.12 5.71 7.32
C ASP A 308 20.26 4.90 8.30
N GLY A 309 19.63 3.85 7.79
CA GLY A 309 18.74 3.02 8.58
C GLY A 309 19.48 2.19 9.62
N ASP A 310 18.78 1.93 10.72
CA ASP A 310 19.17 0.98 11.76
C ASP A 310 17.97 0.09 12.12
N PRO A 311 18.13 -1.25 12.20
CA PRO A 311 19.40 -1.98 12.09
C PRO A 311 19.89 -2.21 10.64
N ILE A 312 19.05 -1.93 9.65
CA ILE A 312 19.34 -2.17 8.24
C ILE A 312 19.92 -0.90 7.61
N ARG A 313 21.18 -0.97 7.16
CA ARG A 313 21.78 0.09 6.34
C ARG A 313 21.39 -0.05 4.88
N TRP A 314 21.24 1.09 4.18
CA TRP A 314 20.91 1.05 2.76
C TRP A 314 22.14 0.64 1.93
N ALA A 315 21.96 -0.41 1.12
CA ALA A 315 22.88 -0.79 0.07
C ALA A 315 22.14 -1.52 -1.06
N VAL A 316 22.56 -1.25 -2.30
CA VAL A 316 22.06 -1.92 -3.51
C VAL A 316 23.21 -2.12 -4.49
N SER A 317 23.37 -3.34 -5.00
CA SER A 317 24.42 -3.67 -5.97
C SER A 317 25.85 -3.32 -5.47
N GLY A 318 26.09 -3.42 -4.16
CA GLY A 318 27.35 -3.02 -3.51
C GLY A 318 27.55 -1.51 -3.36
N VAL A 319 26.59 -0.68 -3.78
CA VAL A 319 26.63 0.76 -3.59
C VAL A 319 26.00 1.12 -2.25
N SER A 320 26.76 1.80 -1.39
CA SER A 320 26.26 2.35 -0.13
C SER A 320 25.49 3.64 -0.36
N ARG A 321 24.69 4.07 0.63
CA ARG A 321 23.91 5.32 0.56
C ARG A 321 24.73 6.52 0.09
N GLY A 322 25.91 6.73 0.67
CA GLY A 322 26.77 7.86 0.32
C GLY A 322 27.25 7.83 -1.14
N GLY A 323 27.41 6.64 -1.71
CA GLY A 323 27.83 6.43 -3.09
C GLY A 323 26.71 6.45 -4.13
N ALA A 324 25.44 6.32 -3.73
CA ALA A 324 24.30 6.36 -4.63
C ALA A 324 24.01 7.78 -5.15
N GLU A 325 23.28 7.93 -6.25
CA GLU A 325 22.72 9.23 -6.63
C GLU A 325 21.42 9.49 -5.86
N GLU A 326 21.09 10.76 -5.61
CA GLU A 326 19.79 11.12 -5.06
C GLU A 326 18.73 11.15 -6.18
N VAL A 327 17.51 10.72 -5.88
CA VAL A 327 16.35 10.94 -6.75
C VAL A 327 16.12 12.45 -6.92
N SER A 328 15.54 12.87 -8.03
CA SER A 328 15.26 14.30 -8.24
C SER A 328 14.29 14.85 -7.18
N TRP A 329 14.50 16.12 -6.82
CA TRP A 329 13.69 16.85 -5.85
C TRP A 329 12.86 17.93 -6.53
N LEU A 330 11.61 18.10 -6.09
CA LEU A 330 10.72 19.15 -6.54
C LEU A 330 9.99 19.73 -5.33
N GLU A 331 10.04 21.05 -5.15
CA GLU A 331 9.36 21.74 -4.03
C GLU A 331 9.72 21.19 -2.64
N GLY A 332 11.00 20.81 -2.43
CA GLY A 332 11.49 20.34 -1.14
C GLY A 332 11.06 18.92 -0.75
N ARG A 333 10.59 18.11 -1.71
CA ARG A 333 10.32 16.68 -1.54
C ARG A 333 10.95 15.86 -2.67
N PRO A 334 11.32 14.60 -2.41
CA PRO A 334 11.74 13.70 -3.47
C PRO A 334 10.55 13.38 -4.39
N VAL A 335 10.81 13.28 -5.69
CA VAL A 335 9.78 13.00 -6.71
C VAL A 335 9.36 11.53 -6.69
N PHE A 336 10.29 10.65 -6.32
CA PHE A 336 10.07 9.22 -6.13
C PHE A 336 10.58 8.81 -4.75
N GLY A 337 10.04 7.71 -4.20
CA GLY A 337 10.76 7.02 -3.13
C GLY A 337 12.05 6.40 -3.66
N GLY A 338 13.06 6.18 -2.82
CA GLY A 338 14.34 5.57 -3.22
C GLY A 338 14.20 4.10 -3.60
N THR A 339 15.25 3.50 -4.17
CA THR A 339 15.29 2.07 -4.46
C THR A 339 15.25 1.29 -3.12
N PRO A 340 14.38 0.27 -2.96
CA PRO A 340 14.40 -0.59 -1.78
C PRO A 340 15.77 -1.24 -1.57
N ALA A 341 16.28 -1.23 -0.34
CA ALA A 341 17.57 -1.83 -0.02
C ALA A 341 17.54 -3.36 -0.22
N ASP A 342 18.65 -3.94 -0.68
CA ASP A 342 18.74 -5.37 -1.01
C ASP A 342 18.27 -6.27 0.14
N ALA A 343 18.68 -5.96 1.37
CA ALA A 343 18.31 -6.73 2.57
C ALA A 343 16.79 -6.74 2.80
N THR A 344 16.12 -5.63 2.53
CA THR A 344 14.65 -5.51 2.69
C THR A 344 13.90 -6.26 1.60
N VAL A 345 14.47 -6.32 0.39
CA VAL A 345 13.92 -7.13 -0.70
C VAL A 345 14.01 -8.62 -0.36
N ILE A 346 15.12 -9.07 0.22
CA ILE A 346 15.28 -10.45 0.71
C ILE A 346 14.22 -10.75 1.79
N GLN A 347 14.11 -9.89 2.81
CA GLN A 347 13.12 -10.04 3.88
C GLN A 347 11.68 -10.18 3.34
N ALA A 348 11.28 -9.34 2.38
CA ALA A 348 9.97 -9.42 1.77
C ALA A 348 9.73 -10.73 1.00
N ILE A 349 10.70 -11.22 0.23
CA ILE A 349 10.60 -12.52 -0.47
C ILE A 349 10.43 -13.65 0.55
N GLU A 350 11.23 -13.65 1.61
CA GLU A 350 11.17 -14.66 2.66
C GLU A 350 9.82 -14.65 3.40
N SER A 351 9.33 -13.46 3.78
CA SER A 351 8.02 -13.30 4.46
C SER A 351 6.87 -13.76 3.56
N LEU A 352 6.85 -13.36 2.29
CA LEU A 352 5.86 -13.82 1.31
C LEU A 352 5.85 -15.35 1.17
N ARG A 353 7.03 -15.97 1.08
CA ARG A 353 7.15 -17.42 0.97
C ARG A 353 6.74 -18.16 2.24
N ALA A 354 7.10 -17.64 3.41
CA ALA A 354 6.69 -18.18 4.70
C ALA A 354 5.16 -18.19 4.86
N ARG A 355 4.50 -17.20 4.25
CA ARG A 355 3.04 -17.06 4.14
C ARG A 355 2.40 -17.92 3.02
N GLY A 356 3.20 -18.71 2.31
CA GLY A 356 2.74 -19.57 1.22
C GLY A 356 2.29 -18.81 -0.04
N GLN A 357 2.76 -17.58 -0.23
CA GLN A 357 2.55 -16.81 -1.47
C GLN A 357 3.60 -17.21 -2.52
N SER A 358 3.14 -17.40 -3.76
CA SER A 358 4.00 -17.50 -4.94
C SER A 358 4.52 -16.11 -5.31
N VAL A 359 5.84 -15.97 -5.49
CA VAL A 359 6.47 -14.66 -5.72
C VAL A 359 6.84 -14.52 -7.19
N MET A 360 6.27 -13.52 -7.85
CA MET A 360 6.77 -13.01 -9.12
C MET A 360 7.61 -11.77 -8.85
N PHE A 361 8.93 -11.85 -9.07
CA PHE A 361 9.80 -10.70 -8.97
C PHE A 361 9.73 -9.84 -10.23
N TYR A 362 9.51 -8.54 -10.06
CA TYR A 362 9.29 -7.59 -11.15
C TYR A 362 10.25 -6.40 -11.01
N PRO A 363 11.45 -6.46 -11.64
CA PRO A 363 12.32 -5.30 -11.82
C PRO A 363 11.62 -4.21 -12.65
N PHE A 364 11.63 -2.98 -12.15
CA PHE A 364 10.94 -1.86 -12.78
C PHE A 364 11.88 -0.67 -13.00
N ILE A 365 11.62 0.12 -14.05
CA ILE A 365 12.37 1.35 -14.34
C ILE A 365 11.44 2.54 -14.19
N LEU A 366 11.81 3.45 -13.29
CA LEU A 366 11.20 4.78 -13.20
C LEU A 366 12.12 5.78 -13.89
N MET A 367 11.58 6.64 -14.76
CA MET A 367 12.39 7.66 -15.40
C MET A 367 12.46 8.90 -14.52
N ASP A 368 13.63 9.15 -13.96
CA ASP A 368 13.90 10.29 -13.08
C ASP A 368 14.46 11.47 -13.89
N ILE A 369 13.56 12.10 -14.65
CA ILE A 369 13.85 13.22 -15.55
C ILE A 369 12.89 14.36 -15.21
N LEU A 370 13.42 15.52 -14.81
CA LEU A 370 12.60 16.71 -14.53
C LEU A 370 12.38 17.56 -15.77
N ALA A 371 11.50 18.56 -15.67
CA ALA A 371 11.37 19.59 -16.68
C ALA A 371 12.71 20.34 -16.85
N GLU A 372 12.93 20.91 -18.04
CA GLU A 372 14.11 21.73 -18.35
C GLU A 372 15.46 20.99 -18.19
N ASN A 373 15.46 19.66 -18.30
CA ASN A 373 16.60 18.77 -18.09
C ASN A 373 17.79 18.92 -19.08
N GLY A 374 17.66 19.76 -20.11
CA GLY A 374 18.69 19.91 -21.16
C GLY A 374 18.96 18.67 -22.02
N LEU A 375 18.18 17.59 -21.89
CA LEU A 375 18.29 16.38 -22.69
C LEU A 375 17.43 16.54 -23.94
N ARG A 376 18.01 16.32 -25.12
CA ARG A 376 17.25 16.35 -26.37
C ARG A 376 16.20 15.23 -26.38
N ASP A 377 14.96 15.56 -26.73
CA ASP A 377 13.89 14.56 -26.90
C ASP A 377 14.11 13.76 -28.19
N PRO A 378 14.34 12.42 -28.10
CA PRO A 378 14.56 11.59 -29.27
C PRO A 378 13.33 11.47 -30.19
N TRP A 379 12.13 11.77 -29.68
CA TRP A 379 10.87 11.64 -30.43
C TRP A 379 10.49 12.91 -31.19
N THR A 380 10.80 14.08 -30.64
CA THR A 380 10.35 15.38 -31.18
C THR A 380 11.51 16.27 -31.63
N GLY A 381 12.73 16.00 -31.17
CA GLY A 381 13.88 16.88 -31.37
C GLY A 381 13.89 18.11 -30.47
N ALA A 382 12.94 18.25 -29.54
CA ALA A 382 12.90 19.35 -28.58
C ALA A 382 14.17 19.37 -27.70
N ALA A 383 14.50 20.54 -27.15
CA ALA A 383 15.68 20.74 -26.31
C ALA A 383 15.61 20.02 -24.95
N HIS A 384 14.42 19.59 -24.53
CA HIS A 384 14.15 18.94 -23.26
C HIS A 384 13.29 17.70 -23.47
N GLN A 385 13.63 16.62 -22.76
CA GLN A 385 12.78 15.44 -22.67
C GLN A 385 11.57 15.75 -21.79
N PRO A 386 10.41 15.10 -22.04
CA PRO A 386 9.24 15.25 -21.17
C PRO A 386 9.58 14.83 -19.73
N PRO A 387 9.02 15.50 -18.71
CA PRO A 387 9.27 15.14 -17.32
C PRO A 387 8.62 13.79 -16.98
N VAL A 388 9.28 13.02 -16.11
CA VAL A 388 8.87 11.70 -15.59
C VAL A 388 8.26 10.79 -16.67
N PRO A 389 8.94 10.58 -17.81
CA PRO A 389 8.34 9.88 -18.93
C PRO A 389 8.16 8.40 -18.63
N TRP A 390 7.23 7.76 -19.34
CA TRP A 390 7.11 6.31 -19.31
C TRP A 390 8.35 5.64 -19.92
N ARG A 391 8.89 4.61 -19.26
CA ARG A 391 10.07 3.83 -19.70
C ARG A 391 9.93 3.24 -21.11
N GLY A 392 8.71 2.96 -21.56
CA GLY A 392 8.45 2.47 -22.93
C GLY A 392 8.78 3.49 -24.02
N ARG A 393 9.16 4.72 -23.66
CA ARG A 393 9.67 5.75 -24.57
C ARG A 393 11.18 5.74 -24.74
N ILE A 394 11.93 4.90 -24.02
CA ILE A 394 13.37 4.74 -24.26
C ILE A 394 13.55 4.20 -25.69
N THR A 395 14.43 4.82 -26.47
CA THR A 395 14.65 4.52 -27.90
C THR A 395 16.04 4.99 -28.34
N LEU A 396 16.35 4.98 -29.64
CA LEU A 396 17.62 5.49 -30.20
C LEU A 396 17.81 7.01 -29.95
N ASP A 397 19.01 7.55 -30.20
CA ASP A 397 19.30 9.01 -30.12
C ASP A 397 18.31 9.84 -30.96
N HIS A 398 17.86 9.27 -32.08
CA HIS A 398 16.69 9.69 -32.85
C HIS A 398 15.76 8.49 -33.04
N ALA A 399 14.53 8.59 -32.52
CA ALA A 399 13.58 7.47 -32.53
C ALA A 399 13.27 6.97 -33.96
N PRO A 400 12.92 5.68 -34.16
CA PRO A 400 12.47 5.17 -35.45
C PRO A 400 11.36 6.05 -36.06
N GLY A 401 11.50 6.40 -37.34
CA GLY A 401 10.57 7.29 -38.05
C GLY A 401 10.86 8.79 -37.88
N VAL A 402 11.80 9.17 -37.01
CA VAL A 402 12.29 10.56 -36.88
C VAL A 402 13.45 10.79 -37.84
N ALA A 403 13.51 11.98 -38.46
CA ALA A 403 14.61 12.35 -39.34
C ALA A 403 15.97 12.26 -38.61
N GLY A 404 16.92 11.59 -39.24
CA GLY A 404 18.24 11.30 -38.64
C GLY A 404 18.31 10.03 -37.80
N SER A 405 17.21 9.25 -37.69
CA SER A 405 17.23 7.94 -37.04
C SER A 405 18.19 6.97 -37.74
N VAL A 406 18.90 6.20 -36.93
CA VAL A 406 19.81 5.13 -37.37
C VAL A 406 19.12 3.76 -37.39
N ASP A 407 17.80 3.69 -37.23
CA ASP A 407 17.02 2.46 -37.35
C ASP A 407 17.32 1.71 -38.66
N LYS A 408 17.33 0.38 -38.60
CA LYS A 408 17.76 -0.55 -39.66
C LYS A 408 19.25 -0.48 -40.03
N THR A 409 20.10 0.03 -39.16
CA THR A 409 21.55 0.09 -39.39
C THR A 409 22.35 -0.50 -38.23
N ALA A 410 23.62 -0.85 -38.49
CA ALA A 410 24.53 -1.33 -37.46
C ALA A 410 24.76 -0.31 -36.32
N ALA A 411 24.58 1.00 -36.57
CA ALA A 411 24.68 2.01 -35.53
C ALA A 411 23.56 1.90 -34.48
N ALA A 412 22.34 1.51 -34.88
CA ALA A 412 21.27 1.20 -33.94
C ALA A 412 21.65 0.02 -33.03
N GLY A 413 22.28 -1.02 -33.60
CA GLY A 413 22.81 -2.15 -32.84
C GLY A 413 23.85 -1.73 -31.80
N ALA A 414 24.73 -0.76 -32.13
CA ALA A 414 25.72 -0.24 -31.20
C ALA A 414 25.11 0.56 -30.03
N GLU A 415 24.08 1.38 -30.29
CA GLU A 415 23.35 2.09 -29.22
C GLU A 415 22.60 1.13 -28.30
N VAL A 416 22.01 0.07 -28.86
CA VAL A 416 21.37 -1.00 -28.07
C VAL A 416 22.39 -1.77 -27.24
N ALA A 417 23.55 -2.09 -27.80
CA ALA A 417 24.62 -2.76 -27.07
C ALA A 417 25.12 -1.91 -25.89
N ALA A 418 25.23 -0.59 -26.06
CA ALA A 418 25.59 0.32 -24.97
C ALA A 418 24.54 0.34 -23.84
N PHE A 419 23.25 0.30 -24.17
CA PHE A 419 22.17 0.21 -23.18
C PHE A 419 22.21 -1.09 -22.36
N PHE A 420 22.39 -2.23 -23.05
CA PHE A 420 22.48 -3.52 -22.38
C PHE A 420 23.76 -3.67 -21.56
N GLY A 421 24.87 -3.08 -22.01
CA GLY A 421 26.17 -3.13 -21.35
C GLY A 421 26.83 -4.51 -21.42
N ALA A 422 27.96 -4.63 -20.75
CA ALA A 422 28.83 -5.81 -20.78
C ALA A 422 28.75 -6.67 -19.50
N ALA A 423 27.92 -6.29 -18.52
CA ALA A 423 27.77 -7.04 -17.27
C ALA A 423 27.50 -8.54 -17.51
N SER A 424 28.30 -9.37 -16.86
CA SER A 424 28.27 -10.83 -16.92
C SER A 424 27.69 -11.44 -15.65
N ARG A 425 27.28 -12.71 -15.71
CA ARG A 425 26.75 -13.42 -14.53
C ARG A 425 27.77 -13.56 -13.40
N SER A 426 29.06 -13.65 -13.75
CA SER A 426 30.16 -13.83 -12.79
C SER A 426 30.61 -12.53 -12.13
N ASP A 427 30.07 -11.39 -12.55
CA ASP A 427 30.44 -10.08 -12.01
C ASP A 427 29.76 -9.79 -10.67
N PHE A 428 28.92 -10.71 -10.18
CA PHE A 428 28.10 -10.56 -8.99
C PHE A 428 28.49 -11.57 -7.93
N ASP A 429 28.65 -11.09 -6.71
CA ASP A 429 29.01 -11.88 -5.55
C ASP A 429 28.10 -11.51 -4.36
N GLY A 430 27.63 -12.51 -3.62
CA GLY A 430 26.66 -12.31 -2.56
C GLY A 430 27.32 -12.30 -1.18
N ASP A 431 27.38 -11.14 -0.54
CA ASP A 431 27.90 -10.97 0.83
C ASP A 431 27.01 -10.02 1.67
N GLY A 432 26.97 -10.20 2.99
CA GLY A 432 26.44 -9.21 3.92
C GLY A 432 24.97 -8.78 3.74
N GLY A 433 24.12 -9.60 3.10
CA GLY A 433 22.71 -9.26 2.84
C GLY A 433 22.48 -8.36 1.62
N THR A 434 23.51 -8.17 0.78
CA THR A 434 23.46 -7.47 -0.50
C THR A 434 24.08 -8.34 -1.59
N ILE A 435 23.97 -7.90 -2.84
CA ILE A 435 24.77 -8.43 -3.95
C ILE A 435 25.76 -7.35 -4.35
N ARG A 436 27.05 -7.66 -4.34
CA ARG A 436 28.13 -6.78 -4.78
C ARG A 436 28.39 -6.99 -6.26
N TYR A 437 28.69 -5.91 -6.99
CA TYR A 437 29.04 -5.94 -8.41
C TYR A 437 30.48 -5.49 -8.63
N ASP A 438 31.26 -6.30 -9.34
CA ASP A 438 32.69 -6.10 -9.63
C ASP A 438 33.00 -6.05 -11.15
N GLY A 439 31.97 -6.00 -11.98
CA GLY A 439 32.12 -5.97 -13.43
C GLY A 439 32.59 -4.62 -13.97
N PRO A 440 32.46 -4.41 -15.30
CA PRO A 440 32.75 -3.12 -15.94
C PRO A 440 32.04 -1.95 -15.25
N THR A 441 32.69 -0.78 -15.20
CA THR A 441 32.11 0.44 -14.62
C THR A 441 30.99 0.98 -15.52
N GLU A 442 29.78 0.46 -15.32
CA GLU A 442 28.60 0.79 -16.12
C GLU A 442 27.31 0.79 -15.27
N TRP A 443 26.30 1.50 -15.77
CA TRP A 443 24.93 1.49 -15.25
C TRP A 443 23.99 1.02 -16.34
N SER A 444 24.07 -0.28 -16.63
CA SER A 444 23.45 -0.90 -17.80
C SER A 444 22.21 -1.74 -17.44
N TYR A 445 21.42 -2.06 -18.46
CA TYR A 445 20.26 -2.92 -18.29
C TYR A 445 20.61 -4.33 -17.82
N ARG A 446 21.71 -4.92 -18.32
CA ARG A 446 22.14 -6.24 -17.85
C ARG A 446 22.59 -6.19 -16.39
N ARG A 447 23.31 -5.14 -15.97
CA ARG A 447 23.72 -4.99 -14.57
C ARG A 447 22.50 -4.98 -13.65
N PHE A 448 21.49 -4.19 -14.03
CA PHE A 448 20.23 -4.08 -13.30
C PHE A 448 19.52 -5.43 -13.13
N ILE A 449 19.30 -6.15 -14.23
CA ILE A 449 18.51 -7.39 -14.21
C ILE A 449 19.28 -8.55 -13.55
N LEU A 450 20.58 -8.67 -13.83
CA LEU A 450 21.41 -9.72 -13.23
C LEU A 450 21.62 -9.53 -11.73
N HIS A 451 21.72 -8.28 -11.25
CA HIS A 451 21.72 -7.96 -9.82
C HIS A 451 20.52 -8.59 -9.12
N TYR A 452 19.31 -8.33 -9.62
CA TYR A 452 18.10 -8.87 -9.01
C TYR A 452 17.92 -10.37 -9.20
N ALA A 453 18.41 -10.96 -10.29
CA ALA A 453 18.43 -12.41 -10.43
C ALA A 453 19.26 -13.06 -9.32
N HIS A 454 20.45 -12.52 -9.04
CA HIS A 454 21.30 -12.98 -7.93
C HIS A 454 20.67 -12.72 -6.56
N LEU A 455 20.04 -11.56 -6.38
CA LEU A 455 19.35 -11.22 -5.13
C LEU A 455 18.19 -12.18 -4.84
N CYS A 456 17.39 -12.50 -5.87
CA CYS A 456 16.30 -13.47 -5.77
C CYS A 456 16.84 -14.88 -5.46
N ALA A 457 17.94 -15.30 -6.11
CA ALA A 457 18.57 -16.59 -5.81
C ALA A 457 19.04 -16.64 -4.35
N ARG A 458 19.62 -15.54 -3.84
CA ARG A 458 20.06 -15.42 -2.45
C ARG A 458 18.91 -15.50 -1.45
N ALA A 459 17.74 -14.93 -1.78
CA ALA A 459 16.51 -15.04 -0.98
C ALA A 459 15.85 -16.44 -1.04
N GLY A 460 16.55 -17.46 -1.56
CA GLY A 460 16.05 -18.82 -1.72
C GLY A 460 15.29 -19.08 -3.02
N GLY A 461 15.21 -18.11 -3.92
CA GLY A 461 14.54 -18.19 -5.22
C GLY A 461 13.14 -17.56 -5.25
N VAL A 462 12.58 -17.45 -6.46
CA VAL A 462 11.22 -16.94 -6.73
C VAL A 462 10.52 -17.84 -7.76
N ASP A 463 9.18 -17.82 -7.76
CA ASP A 463 8.37 -18.65 -8.67
C ASP A 463 8.39 -18.12 -10.11
N ALA A 464 8.45 -16.80 -10.27
CA ALA A 464 8.56 -16.13 -11.55
C ALA A 464 9.47 -14.91 -11.48
N PHE A 465 10.15 -14.60 -12.58
CA PHE A 465 11.04 -13.45 -12.70
C PHE A 465 10.79 -12.74 -14.03
N CYS A 466 10.52 -11.43 -13.96
CA CYS A 466 10.32 -10.58 -15.13
C CYS A 466 11.67 -10.03 -15.59
N ILE A 467 12.13 -10.35 -16.81
CA ILE A 467 13.41 -9.83 -17.33
C ILE A 467 13.29 -8.43 -17.90
N GLY A 468 12.07 -7.91 -18.03
CA GLY A 468 11.78 -6.61 -18.60
C GLY A 468 10.29 -6.40 -18.81
N SER A 469 9.90 -5.14 -18.94
CA SER A 469 8.51 -4.78 -19.07
C SER A 469 8.29 -3.50 -19.85
N GLU A 470 7.31 -3.53 -20.75
CA GLU A 470 6.85 -2.38 -21.53
C GLU A 470 7.99 -1.58 -22.17
N LEU A 471 9.03 -2.25 -22.64
CA LEU A 471 10.19 -1.65 -23.31
C LEU A 471 9.90 -1.40 -24.80
N ARG A 472 8.67 -1.01 -25.12
CA ARG A 472 8.14 -0.91 -26.49
C ARG A 472 9.05 -0.13 -27.44
N GLY A 473 9.52 1.04 -27.02
CA GLY A 473 10.41 1.88 -27.83
C GLY A 473 11.77 1.25 -28.13
N LEU A 474 12.21 0.30 -27.29
CA LEU A 474 13.44 -0.47 -27.46
C LEU A 474 13.19 -1.73 -28.30
N THR A 475 12.16 -2.52 -27.98
CA THR A 475 11.87 -3.80 -28.66
C THR A 475 11.56 -3.61 -30.14
N GLN A 476 11.12 -2.41 -30.54
CA GLN A 476 10.84 -2.06 -31.93
C GLN A 476 12.06 -1.55 -32.72
N ILE A 477 13.21 -1.33 -32.07
CA ILE A 477 14.47 -0.92 -32.74
C ILE A 477 14.95 -2.05 -33.64
N ARG A 478 15.41 -1.70 -34.84
CA ARG A 478 16.00 -2.62 -35.80
C ARG A 478 17.44 -2.25 -36.13
N ASP A 479 18.30 -3.25 -36.31
CA ASP A 479 19.68 -3.09 -36.84
C ASP A 479 19.84 -3.64 -38.28
N GLY A 480 18.74 -4.09 -38.87
CA GLY A 480 18.59 -4.47 -40.27
C GLY A 480 17.12 -4.40 -40.69
N ALA A 481 16.75 -4.93 -41.85
CA ALA A 481 15.37 -4.84 -42.33
C ALA A 481 14.35 -5.52 -41.38
N THR A 482 14.71 -6.68 -40.84
CA THR A 482 13.85 -7.54 -40.00
C THR A 482 14.58 -8.07 -38.77
N SER A 483 15.70 -7.44 -38.39
CA SER A 483 16.53 -7.84 -37.26
C SER A 483 16.30 -6.91 -36.07
N TYR A 484 16.05 -7.48 -34.89
CA TYR A 484 15.62 -6.78 -33.67
C TYR A 484 16.64 -7.01 -32.54
N PRO A 485 17.69 -6.15 -32.42
CA PRO A 485 18.81 -6.40 -31.51
C PRO A 485 18.40 -6.43 -30.03
N VAL A 486 17.37 -5.68 -29.63
CA VAL A 486 16.86 -5.70 -28.26
C VAL A 486 16.24 -7.06 -27.92
N VAL A 487 15.51 -7.67 -28.85
CA VAL A 487 14.91 -8.99 -28.61
C VAL A 487 16.00 -10.05 -28.46
N GLU A 488 17.02 -10.03 -29.34
CA GLU A 488 18.16 -10.94 -29.21
C GLU A 488 18.89 -10.76 -27.87
N ALA A 489 19.09 -9.52 -27.43
CA ALA A 489 19.69 -9.22 -26.14
C ALA A 489 18.82 -9.69 -24.95
N LEU A 490 17.48 -9.55 -25.02
CA LEU A 490 16.55 -10.08 -24.02
C LEU A 490 16.56 -11.61 -23.98
N ARG A 491 16.63 -12.30 -25.13
CA ARG A 491 16.76 -13.76 -25.21
C ARG A 491 18.05 -14.25 -24.54
N ALA A 492 19.17 -13.56 -24.80
CA ALA A 492 20.44 -13.86 -24.14
C ALA A 492 20.36 -13.61 -22.62
N LEU A 493 19.78 -12.49 -22.20
CA LEU A 493 19.57 -12.17 -20.80
C LEU A 493 18.66 -13.20 -20.09
N ALA A 494 17.60 -13.68 -20.75
CA ALA A 494 16.73 -14.73 -20.23
C ALA A 494 17.51 -16.03 -19.96
N ALA A 495 18.44 -16.40 -20.85
CA ALA A 495 19.31 -17.56 -20.67
C ALA A 495 20.27 -17.37 -19.49
N ASP A 496 20.81 -16.16 -19.31
CA ASP A 496 21.66 -15.84 -18.16
C ASP A 496 20.88 -15.89 -16.84
N VAL A 497 19.69 -15.29 -16.80
CA VAL A 497 18.80 -15.34 -15.62
C VAL A 497 18.39 -16.79 -15.31
N ARG A 498 18.12 -17.61 -16.33
CA ARG A 498 17.85 -19.06 -16.18
C ARG A 498 19.01 -19.78 -15.51
N ALA A 499 20.24 -19.45 -15.87
CA ALA A 499 21.41 -20.08 -15.27
C ALA A 499 21.60 -19.69 -13.80
N ILE A 500 21.13 -18.52 -13.38
CA ILE A 500 21.18 -18.05 -11.98
C ILE A 500 20.04 -18.65 -11.15
N LEU A 501 18.79 -18.52 -11.62
CA LEU A 501 17.59 -18.90 -10.87
C LEU A 501 17.25 -20.39 -10.96
N GLY A 502 17.96 -21.14 -11.80
CA GLY A 502 17.73 -22.57 -12.01
C GLY A 502 16.46 -22.85 -12.84
N PRO A 503 16.12 -24.12 -13.08
CA PRO A 503 15.08 -24.53 -14.04
C PRO A 503 13.63 -24.32 -13.56
N ALA A 504 13.40 -24.17 -12.25
CA ALA A 504 12.06 -24.12 -11.68
C ALA A 504 11.38 -22.75 -11.85
N THR A 505 12.14 -21.65 -11.79
CA THR A 505 11.60 -20.29 -11.87
C THR A 505 11.06 -19.99 -13.26
N LYS A 506 9.84 -19.47 -13.38
CA LYS A 506 9.32 -18.99 -14.69
C LYS A 506 10.03 -17.69 -15.05
N ILE A 507 10.40 -17.53 -16.31
CA ILE A 507 11.09 -16.33 -16.79
C ILE A 507 10.27 -15.77 -17.94
N GLY A 508 9.96 -14.47 -17.89
CA GLY A 508 9.11 -13.85 -18.89
C GLY A 508 9.37 -12.35 -19.04
N TYR A 509 8.77 -11.79 -20.08
CA TYR A 509 8.77 -10.36 -20.39
C TYR A 509 7.32 -9.86 -20.31
N ALA A 510 7.09 -8.78 -19.56
CA ALA A 510 5.77 -8.18 -19.42
C ALA A 510 5.56 -7.12 -20.51
N ALA A 511 5.18 -7.57 -21.70
CA ALA A 511 4.95 -6.71 -22.86
C ALA A 511 3.79 -5.72 -22.63
N ASP A 512 3.95 -4.51 -23.18
CA ASP A 512 2.85 -3.56 -23.32
C ASP A 512 1.78 -4.14 -24.27
N TRP A 513 0.52 -3.85 -24.00
CA TRP A 513 -0.61 -4.32 -24.83
C TRP A 513 -0.47 -3.96 -26.32
N SER A 514 0.22 -2.86 -26.66
CA SER A 514 0.47 -2.48 -28.06
C SER A 514 1.48 -3.37 -28.78
N GLU A 515 2.25 -4.19 -28.05
CA GLU A 515 3.22 -5.13 -28.64
C GLU A 515 2.57 -6.47 -29.04
N TYR A 516 1.35 -6.76 -28.56
CA TYR A 516 0.70 -8.09 -28.72
C TYR A 516 0.38 -8.45 -30.16
N PHE A 517 0.25 -7.46 -31.04
CA PHE A 517 -0.14 -7.64 -32.44
C PHE A 517 1.05 -7.54 -33.42
N GLY A 518 2.29 -7.57 -32.89
CA GLY A 518 3.51 -7.39 -33.66
C GLY A 518 3.81 -5.92 -34.00
N HIS A 519 5.01 -5.67 -34.52
CA HIS A 519 5.46 -4.35 -34.95
C HIS A 519 5.02 -4.10 -36.40
N GLN A 520 4.30 -3.00 -36.61
CA GLN A 520 3.83 -2.53 -37.92
C GLN A 520 4.53 -1.18 -38.22
N PRO A 521 5.72 -1.20 -38.83
CA PRO A 521 6.53 0.00 -39.02
C PRO A 521 5.83 1.00 -39.97
N GLN A 522 5.84 2.28 -39.60
CA GLN A 522 5.26 3.36 -40.40
C GLN A 522 6.24 3.88 -41.46
N ASP A 523 6.93 2.97 -42.15
CA ASP A 523 7.95 3.27 -43.16
C ASP A 523 7.50 3.00 -44.60
N GLY A 524 6.20 2.71 -44.78
CA GLY A 524 5.59 2.45 -46.09
C GLY A 524 5.76 1.03 -46.61
N SER A 525 6.46 0.14 -45.88
CA SER A 525 6.60 -1.28 -46.25
C SER A 525 5.28 -2.05 -46.27
N GLY A 526 4.37 -1.73 -45.34
CA GLY A 526 3.17 -2.53 -45.09
C GLY A 526 3.45 -3.83 -44.32
N ASP A 527 4.64 -3.97 -43.72
CA ASP A 527 5.04 -5.17 -43.00
C ASP A 527 4.28 -5.33 -41.67
N VAL A 528 4.07 -6.59 -41.26
CA VAL A 528 3.60 -6.99 -39.92
C VAL A 528 4.61 -7.97 -39.34
N LEU A 529 5.39 -7.53 -38.34
CA LEU A 529 6.56 -8.25 -37.82
C LEU A 529 6.32 -8.73 -36.38
N PHE A 530 6.13 -10.04 -36.21
CA PHE A 530 6.03 -10.70 -34.89
C PHE A 530 7.44 -10.94 -34.35
N HIS A 531 7.94 -9.97 -33.59
CA HIS A 531 9.33 -9.89 -33.17
C HIS A 531 9.59 -10.39 -31.75
N LEU A 532 8.56 -10.50 -30.89
CA LEU A 532 8.68 -10.91 -29.48
C LEU A 532 8.58 -12.43 -29.26
#